data_AF-I3YF65-F1
#
_entry.id   AF-I3YF65-F1
#
_cell.length_a   1.000
_cell.length_b   1.000
_cell.length_c   1.000
_cell.angle_alpha   90.00
_cell.angle_beta   90.00
_cell.angle_gamma   90.00
#
_symmetry.space_group_name_H-M   'P 1'
#
loop_
_entity.id
_entity.type
_entity.pdbx_description
1 polymer ?
#
loop_
_entity_poly.entity_id
_entity_poly.type
_entity_poly.pdbx_seq_one_letter_code
_entity_poly.pdbx_strand_id
1 'polypeptide(L)'
;MRKLLGALALLATGIVQAAIPATPVMTVYEFNGPLEVPYFNASDLSRAGTLTQGTSLIPCLPIRDGKPLTDQSGTPYVGFEIVVDPRKASRSSTEDFKRAVAARKALKVKNHHCPASVRSVIGIRDLYALEKAPSFDPPRAGGGRAESGVSELDRIVRAFHASSDCEGANVKLTGRRPALKRAWDDFIRDHADLGSPTTLARAKHLDYVMRTAIYEGHLGRGCNAYGACERNIIALSIRNRAVGQCQKNQGCSFPGDFQGAASSVSQYNIWDEYLTQISGLTSCFLRPDLASDERYAKLQAMYAQSLPDVERILFGDDADLRTVFPENSLADLTSMRHYYHAPAMGKCFPNHDRVEYMSGAVARKGDDFALIANTRIQVGAKSGDGYAFEEFRFEETPERDLVRIEDNYPGFLVDARKVSLRAPGFCPAYGIPSGCRSGTVGRYRKTPNWLNDGKPLGITCRLSDRGESCQGGGATKTVEVGGVCDKEMRPVAGVR
;
A
#
# COMPACT_ATOMS: atom_id res chain seq x y z
N MET A 1 -26.15 26.00 63.15
CA MET A 1 -25.01 25.63 62.27
C MET A 1 -25.17 24.21 61.69
N ARG A 2 -26.27 23.89 60.99
CA ARG A 2 -26.48 22.54 60.38
C ARG A 2 -27.30 22.54 59.08
N LYS A 3 -27.44 23.69 58.40
CA LYS A 3 -28.23 23.81 57.16
C LYS A 3 -27.48 24.43 55.96
N LEU A 4 -26.15 24.59 56.03
CA LEU A 4 -25.35 25.23 54.97
C LEU A 4 -24.33 24.31 54.30
N LEU A 5 -24.26 23.03 54.68
CA LEU A 5 -23.29 22.07 54.14
C LEU A 5 -23.86 21.15 53.04
N GLY A 6 -25.14 21.32 52.66
CA GLY A 6 -25.80 20.46 51.66
C GLY A 6 -25.84 21.00 50.23
N ALA A 7 -25.45 22.27 50.00
CA ALA A 7 -25.67 22.94 48.71
C ALA A 7 -24.40 23.18 47.87
N LEU A 8 -23.21 22.81 48.38
CA LEU A 8 -21.93 23.02 47.68
C LEU A 8 -21.30 21.75 47.09
N ALA A 9 -21.94 20.59 47.23
CA ALA A 9 -21.45 19.32 46.68
C ALA A 9 -21.98 18.99 45.27
N LEU A 10 -22.72 19.90 44.62
CA LEU A 10 -23.43 19.64 43.35
C LEU A 10 -23.00 20.50 42.16
N LEU A 11 -21.90 21.27 42.26
CA LEU A 11 -21.43 22.15 41.18
C LEU A 11 -20.04 21.83 40.63
N ALA A 12 -19.49 20.66 40.98
CA ALA A 12 -18.27 20.12 40.38
C ALA A 12 -18.56 18.90 39.49
N THR A 13 -19.74 18.82 38.87
CA THR A 13 -19.86 18.11 37.59
C THR A 13 -19.11 18.95 36.57
N GLY A 14 -17.78 18.75 36.51
CA GLY A 14 -17.01 19.16 35.35
C GLY A 14 -17.76 18.63 34.14
N ILE A 15 -18.30 19.54 33.33
CA ILE A 15 -18.83 19.20 32.01
C ILE A 15 -17.62 18.58 31.33
N VAL A 16 -17.57 17.24 31.30
CA VAL A 16 -16.66 16.51 30.45
C VAL A 16 -17.08 16.94 29.05
N GLN A 17 -16.43 17.99 28.53
CA GLN A 17 -16.59 18.41 27.16
C GLN A 17 -16.32 17.14 26.36
N ALA A 18 -17.36 16.63 25.68
CA ALA A 18 -17.26 15.40 24.92
C ALA A 18 -16.18 15.64 23.86
N ALA A 19 -15.01 15.08 24.12
CA ALA A 19 -13.81 15.30 23.33
C ALA A 19 -13.62 14.06 22.46
N ILE A 20 -13.92 14.20 21.18
CA ILE A 20 -13.75 13.16 20.17
C ILE A 20 -12.32 13.23 19.58
N PRO A 21 -11.76 12.12 19.06
CA PRO A 21 -10.49 12.17 18.35
C PRO A 21 -10.56 13.14 17.18
N ALA A 22 -9.54 13.98 17.00
CA ALA A 22 -9.50 14.89 15.86
C ALA A 22 -9.34 14.12 14.53
N THR A 23 -9.84 14.68 13.42
CA THR A 23 -9.64 14.07 12.09
C THR A 23 -8.15 13.78 11.81
N PRO A 24 -7.79 12.59 11.29
CA PRO A 24 -6.40 12.27 11.00
C PRO A 24 -5.89 13.03 9.78
N VAL A 25 -4.58 13.02 9.57
CA VAL A 25 -4.02 13.35 8.25
C VAL A 25 -4.47 12.25 7.28
N MET A 26 -5.05 12.66 6.16
CA MET A 26 -5.48 11.77 5.09
C MET A 26 -4.71 12.10 3.81
N THR A 27 -4.67 11.15 2.89
CA THR A 27 -3.98 11.27 1.61
C THR A 27 -4.98 11.16 0.47
N VAL A 28 -4.91 12.08 -0.50
CA VAL A 28 -5.65 11.98 -1.76
C VAL A 28 -5.17 10.75 -2.50
N TYR A 29 -6.04 9.75 -2.63
CA TYR A 29 -5.70 8.51 -3.31
C TYR A 29 -6.92 7.87 -3.97
N GLU A 30 -6.76 7.49 -5.23
CA GLU A 30 -7.72 6.66 -5.96
C GLU A 30 -6.95 5.57 -6.73
N PHE A 31 -7.31 4.32 -6.49
CA PHE A 31 -6.67 3.18 -7.14
C PHE A 31 -6.87 3.23 -8.66
N ASN A 32 -5.77 3.22 -9.42
CA ASN A 32 -5.78 3.35 -10.88
C ASN A 32 -6.57 4.59 -11.37
N GLY A 33 -6.68 5.61 -10.52
CA GLY A 33 -7.35 6.87 -10.83
C GLY A 33 -6.41 7.86 -11.54
N PRO A 34 -6.95 8.99 -12.02
CA PRO A 34 -6.13 10.04 -12.60
C PRO A 34 -5.13 10.61 -11.57
N LEU A 35 -3.99 11.10 -12.06
CA LEU A 35 -2.99 11.79 -11.23
C LEU A 35 -3.57 13.05 -10.57
N GLU A 36 -4.49 13.73 -11.25
CA GLU A 36 -5.17 14.93 -10.76
C GLU A 36 -6.61 14.61 -10.36
N VAL A 37 -6.93 14.85 -9.09
CA VAL A 37 -8.26 14.66 -8.50
C VAL A 37 -8.92 16.03 -8.31
N PRO A 38 -10.15 16.25 -8.80
CA PRO A 38 -10.81 17.54 -8.70
C PRO A 38 -11.23 17.87 -7.27
N TYR A 39 -11.20 19.17 -6.94
CA TYR A 39 -11.90 19.73 -5.79
C TYR A 39 -12.81 20.88 -6.24
N PHE A 40 -13.76 21.24 -5.39
CA PHE A 40 -14.91 22.05 -5.74
C PHE A 40 -15.05 23.27 -4.82
N ASN A 41 -15.77 24.29 -5.30
CA ASN A 41 -16.22 25.38 -4.45
C ASN A 41 -17.32 24.87 -3.52
N ALA A 42 -17.21 25.19 -2.24
CA ALA A 42 -18.18 24.76 -1.24
C ALA A 42 -19.59 25.34 -1.50
N SER A 43 -19.70 26.47 -2.23
CA SER A 43 -20.95 27.21 -2.46
C SER A 43 -21.92 26.53 -3.40
N ASP A 44 -21.40 26.02 -4.50
CA ASP A 44 -22.17 25.58 -5.66
C ASP A 44 -21.65 24.25 -6.21
N LEU A 45 -20.61 23.67 -5.60
CA LEU A 45 -19.93 22.47 -6.05
C LEU A 45 -19.39 22.58 -7.49
N SER A 46 -19.17 23.80 -7.99
CA SER A 46 -18.44 24.04 -9.23
C SER A 46 -16.97 23.66 -9.05
N ARG A 47 -16.33 23.13 -10.12
CA ARG A 47 -14.92 22.74 -10.06
C ARG A 47 -14.05 23.98 -9.76
N ALA A 48 -13.25 23.89 -8.69
CA ALA A 48 -12.38 24.97 -8.24
C ALA A 48 -10.90 24.72 -8.56
N GLY A 49 -10.50 23.44 -8.69
CA GLY A 49 -9.13 23.08 -9.05
C GLY A 49 -8.87 21.58 -8.97
N THR A 50 -7.60 21.19 -8.82
CA THR A 50 -7.17 19.80 -8.64
C THR A 50 -6.11 19.66 -7.55
N LEU A 51 -6.16 18.53 -6.84
CA LEU A 51 -5.09 18.00 -6.00
C LEU A 51 -4.41 16.84 -6.72
N THR A 52 -3.12 16.63 -6.45
CA THR A 52 -2.40 15.49 -7.02
C THR A 52 -2.51 14.27 -6.11
N GLN A 53 -2.62 13.06 -6.68
CA GLN A 53 -2.49 11.80 -5.92
C GLN A 53 -1.27 11.84 -5.00
N GLY A 54 -1.44 11.46 -3.74
CA GLY A 54 -0.44 11.58 -2.69
C GLY A 54 -0.50 12.89 -1.88
N THR A 55 -1.38 13.84 -2.22
CA THR A 55 -1.56 15.06 -1.41
C THR A 55 -2.02 14.70 -0.01
N SER A 56 -1.22 15.03 0.99
CA SER A 56 -1.56 14.84 2.40
C SER A 56 -2.28 16.07 2.92
N LEU A 57 -3.41 15.88 3.58
CA LEU A 57 -4.28 16.96 4.07
C LEU A 57 -5.01 16.58 5.37
N ILE A 58 -5.49 17.58 6.09
CA ILE A 58 -6.35 17.41 7.26
C ILE A 58 -7.77 17.83 6.88
N PRO A 59 -8.76 16.92 6.89
CA PRO A 59 -10.12 17.26 6.49
C PRO A 59 -10.92 17.87 7.65
N CYS A 60 -11.92 18.66 7.29
CA CYS A 60 -12.93 19.23 8.18
C CYS A 60 -14.31 19.24 7.50
N LEU A 61 -15.38 19.37 8.28
CA LEU A 61 -16.75 19.43 7.82
C LEU A 61 -17.19 20.89 7.65
N PRO A 62 -17.42 21.38 6.42
CA PRO A 62 -18.00 22.69 6.21
C PRO A 62 -19.46 22.67 6.65
N ILE A 63 -19.85 23.59 7.53
CA ILE A 63 -21.21 23.70 8.05
C ILE A 63 -21.93 24.85 7.35
N ARG A 64 -23.10 24.57 6.79
CA ARG A 64 -23.98 25.52 6.09
C ARG A 64 -25.39 25.33 6.61
N ASP A 65 -26.02 26.41 7.04
CA ASP A 65 -27.38 26.38 7.61
C ASP A 65 -27.53 25.31 8.71
N GLY A 66 -26.50 25.20 9.56
CA GLY A 66 -26.44 24.23 10.66
C GLY A 66 -26.18 22.78 10.24
N LYS A 67 -25.85 22.49 8.97
CA LYS A 67 -25.66 21.12 8.46
C LYS A 67 -24.34 20.95 7.68
N PRO A 68 -23.69 19.77 7.76
CA PRO A 68 -22.57 19.44 6.90
C PRO A 68 -22.98 19.32 5.43
N LEU A 69 -22.06 19.67 4.53
CA LEU A 69 -22.24 19.47 3.09
C LEU A 69 -22.12 17.98 2.74
N THR A 70 -23.21 17.36 2.31
CA THR A 70 -23.25 15.95 1.89
C THR A 70 -23.94 15.77 0.55
N ASP A 71 -23.61 14.71 -0.19
CA ASP A 71 -24.44 14.25 -1.31
C ASP A 71 -25.77 13.63 -0.83
N GLN A 72 -26.61 13.22 -1.77
CA GLN A 72 -27.92 12.61 -1.47
C GLN A 72 -27.81 11.32 -0.65
N SER A 73 -26.71 10.57 -0.83
CA SER A 73 -26.42 9.34 -0.07
C SER A 73 -25.83 9.61 1.32
N GLY A 74 -25.65 10.87 1.72
CA GLY A 74 -25.03 11.25 2.99
C GLY A 74 -23.50 11.18 2.98
N THR A 75 -22.88 11.08 1.81
CA THR A 75 -21.41 11.11 1.70
C THR A 75 -20.93 12.56 1.83
N PRO A 76 -20.03 12.87 2.77
CA PRO A 76 -19.59 14.24 3.00
C PRO A 76 -18.63 14.75 1.92
N TYR A 77 -18.79 16.03 1.58
CA TYR A 77 -17.75 16.86 0.99
C TYR A 77 -17.03 17.58 2.13
N VAL A 78 -15.70 17.42 2.19
CA VAL A 78 -14.89 17.93 3.30
C VAL A 78 -14.05 19.10 2.83
N GLY A 79 -13.96 20.13 3.67
CA GLY A 79 -12.91 21.12 3.56
C GLY A 79 -11.56 20.51 3.94
N PHE A 80 -10.47 21.17 3.58
CA PHE A 80 -9.15 20.62 3.84
C PHE A 80 -8.08 21.69 4.05
N GLU A 81 -7.10 21.34 4.87
CA GLU A 81 -5.81 22.01 4.99
C GLU A 81 -4.73 21.11 4.41
N ILE A 82 -3.96 21.60 3.43
CA ILE A 82 -2.88 20.82 2.81
C ILE A 82 -1.68 20.78 3.77
N VAL A 83 -1.24 19.57 4.11
CA VAL A 83 -0.01 19.32 4.88
C VAL A 83 1.18 19.15 3.94
N VAL A 84 1.02 18.32 2.90
CA VAL A 84 2.05 18.10 1.87
C VAL A 84 1.41 18.09 0.49
N ASP A 85 1.92 18.96 -0.39
CA ASP A 85 1.64 18.92 -1.83
C ASP A 85 2.80 18.20 -2.56
N PRO A 86 2.59 16.98 -3.10
CA PRO A 86 3.60 16.21 -3.82
C PRO A 86 4.29 16.95 -4.95
N ARG A 87 3.63 17.94 -5.57
CA ARG A 87 4.20 18.74 -6.66
C ARG A 87 5.34 19.64 -6.19
N LYS A 88 5.32 20.03 -4.92
CA LYS A 88 6.29 20.94 -4.28
C LYS A 88 7.08 20.24 -3.16
N ALA A 89 6.74 19.00 -2.85
CA ALA A 89 7.32 18.26 -1.76
C ALA A 89 8.84 18.11 -1.95
N SER A 90 9.55 18.30 -0.85
CA SER A 90 10.98 18.06 -0.75
C SER A 90 11.26 17.15 0.44
N ARG A 91 12.53 16.90 0.72
CA ARG A 91 12.97 16.11 1.89
C ARG A 91 12.40 16.65 3.21
N SER A 92 12.29 17.97 3.35
CA SER A 92 11.75 18.58 4.58
C SER A 92 10.27 18.21 4.80
N SER A 93 9.52 17.98 3.72
CA SER A 93 8.11 17.61 3.77
C SER A 93 7.86 16.26 4.47
N THR A 94 8.86 15.38 4.52
CA THR A 94 8.78 14.13 5.31
C THR A 94 8.60 14.43 6.79
N GLU A 95 9.36 15.37 7.33
CA GLU A 95 9.28 15.73 8.75
C GLU A 95 8.04 16.58 9.04
N ASP A 96 7.63 17.45 8.12
CA ASP A 96 6.38 18.22 8.23
C ASP A 96 5.17 17.28 8.34
N PHE A 97 5.12 16.25 7.50
CA PHE A 97 4.10 15.21 7.55
C PHE A 97 4.10 14.46 8.89
N LYS A 98 5.26 13.98 9.35
CA LYS A 98 5.36 13.23 10.62
C LYS A 98 4.89 14.06 11.81
N ARG A 99 5.27 15.34 11.86
CA ARG A 99 4.81 16.27 12.92
C ARG A 99 3.30 16.46 12.87
N ALA A 100 2.72 16.66 11.68
CA ALA A 100 1.28 16.79 11.53
C ALA A 100 0.53 15.53 12.00
N VAL A 101 0.98 14.32 11.60
CA VAL A 101 0.38 13.05 12.04
C VAL A 101 0.44 12.92 13.56
N ALA A 102 1.61 13.14 14.16
CA ALA A 102 1.79 13.05 15.61
C ALA A 102 0.89 14.05 16.37
N ALA A 103 0.82 15.29 15.91
CA ALA A 103 -0.03 16.32 16.50
C ALA A 103 -1.52 15.94 16.44
N ARG A 104 -1.99 15.39 15.31
CA ARG A 104 -3.40 14.97 15.16
C ARG A 104 -3.75 13.77 16.04
N LYS A 105 -2.86 12.78 16.19
CA LYS A 105 -3.09 11.59 17.05
C LYS A 105 -3.33 11.94 18.51
N ALA A 106 -2.64 12.96 19.02
CA ALA A 106 -2.76 13.38 20.41
C ALA A 106 -3.96 14.32 20.67
N LEU A 107 -4.57 14.86 19.61
CA LEU A 107 -5.56 15.91 19.72
C LEU A 107 -6.98 15.35 19.88
N LYS A 108 -7.71 15.86 20.88
CA LYS A 108 -9.17 15.71 20.98
C LYS A 108 -9.85 17.04 20.74
N VAL A 109 -11.01 17.01 20.09
CA VAL A 109 -11.78 18.20 19.71
C VAL A 109 -13.25 17.99 20.06
N LYS A 110 -14.02 19.08 20.07
CA LYS A 110 -15.47 19.03 20.28
C LYS A 110 -16.21 18.52 19.04
N ASN A 111 -15.77 18.97 17.87
CA ASN A 111 -16.36 18.66 16.57
C ASN A 111 -15.30 18.78 15.47
N HIS A 112 -15.65 18.34 14.26
CA HIS A 112 -14.79 18.39 13.07
C HIS A 112 -15.12 19.55 12.15
N HIS A 113 -15.71 20.64 12.65
CA HIS A 113 -16.16 21.75 11.81
C HIS A 113 -14.97 22.47 11.15
N CYS A 114 -15.17 22.94 9.93
CA CYS A 114 -14.21 23.81 9.27
C CYS A 114 -14.24 25.23 9.86
N PRO A 115 -13.11 25.94 9.86
CA PRO A 115 -13.11 27.39 9.99
C PRO A 115 -13.99 28.05 8.92
N ALA A 116 -14.59 29.20 9.25
CA ALA A 116 -15.48 29.94 8.34
C ALA A 116 -14.78 30.45 7.07
N SER A 117 -13.45 30.45 7.01
CA SER A 117 -12.65 30.84 5.84
C SER A 117 -12.57 29.74 4.76
N VAL A 118 -12.94 28.49 5.07
CA VAL A 118 -12.86 27.40 4.10
C VAL A 118 -13.84 27.64 2.95
N ARG A 119 -13.32 27.58 1.71
CA ARG A 119 -14.09 27.79 0.47
C ARG A 119 -14.05 26.60 -0.47
N SER A 120 -13.09 25.70 -0.31
CA SER A 120 -12.89 24.55 -1.19
C SER A 120 -13.18 23.25 -0.47
N VAL A 121 -13.77 22.30 -1.19
CA VAL A 121 -14.14 20.98 -0.68
C VAL A 121 -13.76 19.86 -1.65
N ILE A 122 -13.50 18.69 -1.12
CA ILE A 122 -13.23 17.45 -1.89
C ILE A 122 -14.14 16.33 -1.40
N GLY A 123 -14.43 15.35 -2.27
CA GLY A 123 -15.15 14.16 -1.86
C GLY A 123 -14.33 13.33 -0.87
N ILE A 124 -14.92 12.94 0.25
CA ILE A 124 -14.22 12.08 1.23
C ILE A 124 -13.79 10.72 0.66
N ARG A 125 -14.44 10.27 -0.41
CA ARG A 125 -14.13 9.00 -1.09
C ARG A 125 -12.76 9.00 -1.76
N ASP A 126 -12.24 10.18 -2.05
CA ASP A 126 -10.93 10.37 -2.67
C ASP A 126 -9.82 10.45 -1.62
N LEU A 127 -10.15 10.30 -0.33
CA LEU A 127 -9.22 10.43 0.79
C LEU A 127 -9.08 9.10 1.53
N TYR A 128 -7.84 8.72 1.81
CA TYR A 128 -7.50 7.54 2.60
C TYR A 128 -6.67 7.92 3.83
N ALA A 129 -6.97 7.32 4.97
CA ALA A 129 -6.16 7.48 6.17
C ALA A 129 -4.85 6.67 6.02
N LEU A 130 -3.77 7.37 5.66
CA LEU A 130 -2.46 6.78 5.43
C LEU A 130 -1.44 7.53 6.27
N GLU A 131 -0.74 6.81 7.14
CA GLU A 131 0.29 7.38 8.02
C GLU A 131 1.69 7.29 7.43
N LYS A 132 1.79 6.91 6.15
CA LYS A 132 3.07 6.70 5.49
C LYS A 132 3.57 8.03 4.92
N ALA A 133 4.64 8.55 5.50
CA ALA A 133 5.26 9.79 5.05
C ALA A 133 5.86 9.67 3.64
N PRO A 134 5.92 10.76 2.87
CA PRO A 134 6.71 10.80 1.63
C PRO A 134 8.18 10.51 1.93
N SER A 135 8.87 9.85 1.01
CA SER A 135 10.28 9.45 1.15
C SER A 135 11.13 9.93 -0.01
N PHE A 136 12.36 10.36 0.31
CA PHE A 136 13.36 10.87 -0.61
C PHE A 136 14.73 10.29 -0.24
N ASP A 137 15.43 9.66 -1.20
CA ASP A 137 16.81 9.17 -0.99
C ASP A 137 17.73 10.30 -0.60
N PRO A 138 18.68 10.16 0.34
CA PRO A 138 19.64 11.22 0.71
C PRO A 138 20.37 11.78 -0.52
N PRO A 139 20.81 13.07 -0.50
CA PRO A 139 21.58 13.63 -1.61
C PRO A 139 22.83 12.80 -1.83
N ARG A 140 23.31 12.73 -3.07
CA ARG A 140 24.51 11.95 -3.36
C ARG A 140 25.71 12.45 -2.56
N ALA A 141 26.30 11.54 -1.78
CA ALA A 141 27.55 11.80 -1.09
C ALA A 141 28.73 11.29 -1.93
N GLY A 142 29.29 12.18 -2.76
CA GLY A 142 30.52 11.93 -3.52
C GLY A 142 30.41 10.99 -4.74
N GLY A 143 31.56 10.79 -5.39
CA GLY A 143 31.71 10.02 -6.64
C GLY A 143 31.99 8.54 -6.41
N GLY A 144 31.12 7.84 -5.65
CA GLY A 144 31.24 6.39 -5.48
C GLY A 144 31.25 5.67 -6.83
N ARG A 145 32.28 4.85 -7.07
CA ARG A 145 32.36 4.00 -8.28
C ARG A 145 31.33 2.89 -8.17
N ALA A 146 30.67 2.55 -9.27
CA ALA A 146 29.80 1.39 -9.33
C ALA A 146 30.57 0.13 -8.90
N GLU A 147 29.92 -0.72 -8.09
CA GLU A 147 30.43 -2.06 -7.79
C GLU A 147 30.54 -2.89 -9.07
N SER A 148 31.45 -3.86 -9.11
CA SER A 148 31.79 -4.62 -10.32
C SER A 148 30.64 -5.45 -10.91
N GLY A 149 29.58 -5.68 -10.13
CA GLY A 149 28.51 -6.62 -10.44
C GLY A 149 28.98 -8.08 -10.38
N VAL A 150 28.03 -9.01 -10.29
CA VAL A 150 28.29 -10.47 -10.34
C VAL A 150 28.00 -11.09 -11.71
N SER A 151 27.31 -10.35 -12.59
CA SER A 151 27.02 -10.70 -13.98
C SER A 151 27.20 -9.47 -14.88
N GLU A 152 27.14 -9.64 -16.21
CA GLU A 152 27.17 -8.53 -17.16
C GLU A 152 25.96 -7.59 -16.98
N LEU A 153 24.76 -8.15 -16.77
CA LEU A 153 23.54 -7.36 -16.59
C LEU A 153 23.57 -6.60 -15.25
N ASP A 154 23.98 -7.25 -14.16
CA ASP A 154 24.13 -6.63 -12.84
C ASP A 154 25.14 -5.48 -12.86
N ARG A 155 26.26 -5.64 -13.56
CA ARG A 155 27.24 -4.55 -13.75
C ARG A 155 26.59 -3.32 -14.40
N ILE A 156 25.77 -3.51 -15.43
CA ILE A 156 25.06 -2.41 -16.12
C ILE A 156 24.01 -1.79 -15.20
N VAL A 157 23.23 -2.60 -14.48
CA VAL A 157 22.26 -2.11 -13.50
C VAL A 157 22.94 -1.26 -12.43
N ARG A 158 24.05 -1.73 -11.85
CA ARG A 158 24.82 -0.96 -10.86
C ARG A 158 25.41 0.32 -11.44
N ALA A 159 25.86 0.29 -12.70
CA ALA A 159 26.32 1.49 -13.40
C ALA A 159 25.19 2.52 -13.56
N PHE A 160 23.99 2.09 -13.93
CA PHE A 160 22.80 2.96 -13.98
C PHE A 160 22.49 3.56 -12.60
N HIS A 161 22.46 2.75 -11.54
CA HIS A 161 22.19 3.25 -10.19
C HIS A 161 23.26 4.21 -9.67
N ALA A 162 24.50 4.05 -10.13
CA ALA A 162 25.59 4.97 -9.84
C ALA A 162 25.59 6.21 -10.78
N SER A 163 24.68 6.34 -11.75
CA SER A 163 24.62 7.48 -12.67
C SER A 163 23.83 8.67 -12.10
N SER A 164 24.03 9.85 -12.70
CA SER A 164 23.20 11.03 -12.42
C SER A 164 21.77 10.89 -12.94
N ASP A 165 21.53 10.03 -13.95
CA ASP A 165 20.20 9.80 -14.51
C ASP A 165 19.27 9.16 -13.49
N CYS A 166 19.77 8.15 -12.78
CA CYS A 166 19.02 7.49 -11.71
C CYS A 166 18.68 8.49 -10.58
N GLU A 167 19.66 9.28 -10.13
CA GLU A 167 19.44 10.32 -9.13
C GLU A 167 18.37 11.33 -9.60
N GLY A 168 18.49 11.81 -10.84
CA GLY A 168 17.55 12.73 -11.47
C GLY A 168 16.11 12.22 -11.48
N ALA A 169 15.91 10.91 -11.67
CA ALA A 169 14.58 10.29 -11.65
C ALA A 169 13.87 10.40 -10.28
N ASN A 170 14.60 10.61 -9.17
CA ASN A 170 14.05 10.61 -7.82
C ASN A 170 13.89 11.99 -7.17
N VAL A 171 14.35 13.05 -7.84
CA VAL A 171 14.35 14.43 -7.31
C VAL A 171 12.94 14.90 -6.93
N LYS A 172 11.93 14.55 -7.73
CA LYS A 172 10.51 14.88 -7.48
C LYS A 172 9.75 13.67 -6.95
N LEU A 173 8.75 13.90 -6.11
CA LEU A 173 7.87 12.83 -5.60
C LEU A 173 6.91 12.34 -6.70
N THR A 174 6.30 13.25 -7.43
CA THR A 174 5.36 12.94 -8.52
C THR A 174 6.09 12.63 -9.82
N GLY A 175 5.53 11.71 -10.62
CA GLY A 175 6.04 11.44 -11.97
C GLY A 175 7.33 10.60 -12.02
N ARG A 176 7.68 9.90 -10.94
CA ARG A 176 8.88 9.06 -10.87
C ARG A 176 8.89 7.92 -11.89
N ARG A 177 7.75 7.28 -12.16
CA ARG A 177 7.65 6.20 -13.19
C ARG A 177 8.06 6.67 -14.59
N PRO A 178 7.46 7.74 -15.16
CA PRO A 178 7.92 8.26 -16.45
C PRO A 178 9.32 8.87 -16.40
N ALA A 179 9.74 9.43 -15.25
CA ALA A 179 11.12 9.93 -15.09
C ALA A 179 12.16 8.79 -15.14
N LEU A 180 11.91 7.67 -14.46
CA LEU A 180 12.76 6.49 -14.49
C LEU A 180 12.88 5.90 -15.89
N LYS A 181 11.76 5.83 -16.62
CA LYS A 181 11.79 5.35 -18.01
C LYS A 181 12.73 6.21 -18.85
N ARG A 182 12.61 7.55 -18.75
CA ARG A 182 13.49 8.48 -19.47
C ARG A 182 14.94 8.33 -19.02
N ALA A 183 15.20 8.27 -17.73
CA ALA A 183 16.55 8.10 -17.18
C ALA A 183 17.26 6.84 -17.74
N TRP A 184 16.56 5.71 -17.82
CA TRP A 184 17.10 4.50 -18.45
C TRP A 184 17.32 4.66 -19.95
N ASP A 185 16.38 5.31 -20.67
CA ASP A 185 16.51 5.55 -22.11
C ASP A 185 17.71 6.49 -22.41
N ASP A 186 17.91 7.51 -21.58
CA ASP A 186 19.04 8.44 -21.65
C ASP A 186 20.36 7.72 -21.33
N PHE A 187 20.41 6.97 -20.22
CA PHE A 187 21.58 6.19 -19.83
C PHE A 187 22.02 5.20 -20.91
N ILE A 188 21.08 4.46 -21.52
CA ILE A 188 21.39 3.50 -22.59
C ILE A 188 21.96 4.19 -23.83
N ARG A 189 21.42 5.35 -24.20
CA ARG A 189 21.93 6.14 -25.34
C ARG A 189 23.35 6.62 -25.07
N ASP A 190 23.62 7.08 -23.86
CA ASP A 190 24.88 7.73 -23.51
C ASP A 190 25.97 6.72 -23.13
N HIS A 191 25.59 5.46 -22.83
CA HIS A 191 26.49 4.36 -22.43
C HIS A 191 26.39 3.12 -23.33
N ALA A 192 26.31 3.34 -24.65
CA ALA A 192 26.32 2.26 -25.64
C ALA A 192 27.62 1.41 -25.61
N ASP A 193 28.67 1.90 -24.96
CA ASP A 193 29.94 1.19 -24.74
C ASP A 193 29.82 0.05 -23.71
N LEU A 194 28.80 0.06 -22.85
CA LEU A 194 28.64 -0.94 -21.78
C LEU A 194 28.12 -2.30 -22.25
N GLY A 195 27.59 -2.40 -23.47
CA GLY A 195 27.12 -3.65 -24.05
C GLY A 195 26.30 -3.46 -25.33
N SER A 196 25.87 -4.58 -25.92
CA SER A 196 24.98 -4.55 -27.09
C SER A 196 23.61 -3.93 -26.77
N PRO A 197 22.84 -3.45 -27.77
CA PRO A 197 21.47 -2.98 -27.54
C PRO A 197 20.58 -4.02 -26.82
N THR A 198 20.76 -5.31 -27.13
CA THR A 198 20.06 -6.40 -26.45
C THR A 198 20.47 -6.54 -24.99
N THR A 199 21.78 -6.47 -24.70
CA THR A 199 22.31 -6.54 -23.33
C THR A 199 21.79 -5.37 -22.48
N LEU A 200 21.84 -4.15 -23.02
CA LEU A 200 21.35 -2.94 -22.35
C LEU A 200 19.84 -3.00 -22.07
N ALA A 201 19.05 -3.48 -23.05
CA ALA A 201 17.61 -3.71 -22.86
C ALA A 201 17.32 -4.77 -21.78
N ARG A 202 18.09 -5.86 -21.74
CA ARG A 202 17.97 -6.90 -20.71
C ARG A 202 18.32 -6.38 -19.31
N ALA A 203 19.36 -5.56 -19.18
CA ALA A 203 19.74 -4.95 -17.91
C ALA A 203 18.62 -4.02 -17.38
N LYS A 204 18.03 -3.20 -18.25
CA LYS A 204 16.85 -2.40 -17.92
C LYS A 204 15.67 -3.28 -17.48
N HIS A 205 15.37 -4.35 -18.20
CA HIS A 205 14.30 -5.28 -17.83
C HIS A 205 14.55 -5.93 -16.47
N LEU A 206 15.79 -6.35 -16.20
CA LEU A 206 16.21 -6.92 -14.93
C LEU A 206 15.98 -5.96 -13.77
N ASP A 207 16.41 -4.70 -13.89
CA ASP A 207 16.21 -3.68 -12.84
C ASP A 207 14.72 -3.49 -12.52
N TYR A 208 13.88 -3.32 -13.55
CA TYR A 208 12.45 -3.17 -13.37
C TYR A 208 11.79 -4.38 -12.68
N VAL A 209 12.17 -5.61 -13.06
CA VAL A 209 11.65 -6.82 -12.42
C VAL A 209 12.14 -6.94 -10.98
N MET A 210 13.42 -6.73 -10.73
CA MET A 210 14.01 -6.81 -9.39
C MET A 210 13.38 -5.81 -8.43
N ARG A 211 13.18 -4.56 -8.89
CA ARG A 211 12.48 -3.54 -8.11
C ARG A 211 11.07 -3.99 -7.74
N THR A 212 10.26 -4.41 -8.72
CA THR A 212 8.89 -4.86 -8.48
C THR A 212 8.86 -6.08 -7.57
N ALA A 213 9.72 -7.09 -7.80
CA ALA A 213 9.79 -8.28 -6.97
C ALA A 213 10.11 -7.93 -5.50
N ILE A 214 11.08 -7.05 -5.25
CA ILE A 214 11.44 -6.61 -3.90
C ILE A 214 10.28 -5.86 -3.22
N TYR A 215 9.55 -5.03 -3.97
CA TYR A 215 8.47 -4.20 -3.41
C TYR A 215 7.18 -4.97 -3.17
N GLU A 216 6.86 -5.93 -4.02
CA GLU A 216 5.69 -6.81 -3.87
C GLU A 216 5.99 -7.95 -2.87
N GLY A 217 7.24 -8.45 -2.79
CA GLY A 217 7.66 -9.59 -1.97
C GLY A 217 7.98 -9.29 -0.50
N HIS A 218 7.14 -8.47 0.17
CA HIS A 218 7.22 -8.12 1.60
C HIS A 218 8.62 -7.74 2.13
N LEU A 219 8.96 -6.44 2.09
CA LEU A 219 10.22 -5.90 2.62
C LEU A 219 10.57 -6.33 4.05
N GLY A 220 9.57 -6.58 4.90
CA GLY A 220 9.74 -7.06 6.26
C GLY A 220 10.52 -8.37 6.34
N ARG A 221 10.21 -9.33 5.46
CA ARG A 221 10.82 -10.68 5.42
C ARG A 221 12.31 -10.66 5.11
N GLY A 222 12.83 -9.56 4.56
CA GLY A 222 14.25 -9.39 4.25
C GLY A 222 14.79 -10.54 3.42
N CYS A 223 15.86 -11.15 3.93
CA CYS A 223 16.60 -12.21 3.25
C CYS A 223 16.33 -13.59 3.84
N ASN A 224 15.16 -13.81 4.45
CA ASN A 224 14.74 -15.17 4.78
C ASN A 224 14.39 -15.95 3.49
N ALA A 225 14.50 -17.29 3.53
CA ALA A 225 14.31 -18.12 2.34
C ALA A 225 12.89 -18.03 1.76
N TYR A 226 11.87 -17.94 2.63
CA TYR A 226 10.48 -17.81 2.19
C TYR A 226 10.26 -16.52 1.38
N GLY A 227 10.71 -15.37 1.89
CA GLY A 227 10.59 -14.07 1.20
C GLY A 227 11.42 -14.02 -0.09
N ALA A 228 12.57 -14.67 -0.14
CA ALA A 228 13.33 -14.83 -1.37
C ALA A 228 12.56 -15.68 -2.41
N CYS A 229 11.86 -16.73 -1.97
CA CYS A 229 11.02 -17.54 -2.85
C CYS A 229 9.79 -16.76 -3.34
N GLU A 230 9.14 -15.93 -2.49
CA GLU A 230 8.08 -14.99 -2.93
C GLU A 230 8.57 -14.09 -4.07
N ARG A 231 9.78 -13.51 -3.93
CA ARG A 231 10.38 -12.66 -4.98
C ARG A 231 10.61 -13.42 -6.28
N ASN A 232 11.11 -14.66 -6.21
CA ASN A 232 11.30 -15.51 -7.39
C ASN A 232 9.94 -15.83 -8.07
N ILE A 233 8.89 -16.10 -7.30
CA ILE A 233 7.54 -16.32 -7.82
C ILE A 233 6.99 -15.06 -8.50
N ILE A 234 7.19 -13.88 -7.91
CA ILE A 234 6.77 -12.61 -8.53
C ILE A 234 7.50 -12.40 -9.87
N ALA A 235 8.81 -12.65 -9.92
CA ALA A 235 9.58 -12.60 -11.16
C ALA A 235 9.07 -13.62 -12.20
N LEU A 236 8.73 -14.85 -11.78
CA LEU A 236 8.14 -15.86 -12.67
C LEU A 236 6.76 -15.44 -13.19
N SER A 237 5.92 -14.84 -12.36
CA SER A 237 4.63 -14.28 -12.79
C SER A 237 4.83 -13.18 -13.85
N ILE A 238 5.78 -12.26 -13.64
CA ILE A 238 6.12 -11.22 -14.63
C ILE A 238 6.59 -11.87 -15.94
N ARG A 239 7.51 -12.82 -15.87
CA ARG A 239 8.02 -13.56 -17.03
C ARG A 239 6.89 -14.19 -17.84
N ASN A 240 6.01 -14.94 -17.17
CA ASN A 240 4.94 -15.68 -17.86
C ASN A 240 3.83 -14.79 -18.38
N ARG A 241 3.58 -13.63 -17.77
CA ARG A 241 2.71 -12.60 -18.35
C ARG A 241 3.33 -11.95 -19.59
N ALA A 242 4.66 -11.79 -19.63
CA ALA A 242 5.32 -11.18 -20.79
C ALA A 242 5.57 -12.16 -21.94
N VAL A 243 5.94 -13.41 -21.66
CA VAL A 243 6.31 -14.41 -22.69
C VAL A 243 5.15 -15.37 -23.00
N GLY A 244 4.38 -15.76 -21.98
CA GLY A 244 3.33 -16.78 -22.13
C GLY A 244 1.97 -16.21 -22.57
N GLN A 245 1.62 -14.99 -22.14
CA GLN A 245 0.35 -14.34 -22.52
C GLN A 245 0.47 -12.82 -22.42
N CYS A 246 1.23 -12.23 -23.35
CA CYS A 246 1.43 -10.78 -23.41
C CYS A 246 0.11 -10.05 -23.66
N GLN A 247 -0.44 -9.42 -22.62
CA GLN A 247 -1.65 -8.60 -22.73
C GLN A 247 -1.37 -7.14 -22.38
N LYS A 248 -1.89 -6.23 -23.20
CA LYS A 248 -1.73 -4.78 -23.04
C LYS A 248 -2.27 -4.26 -21.70
N ASN A 249 -3.42 -4.79 -21.24
CA ASN A 249 -4.01 -4.43 -19.94
C ASN A 249 -3.24 -5.00 -18.73
N GLN A 250 -2.29 -5.90 -18.96
CA GLN A 250 -1.33 -6.36 -17.95
C GLN A 250 0.05 -5.70 -18.11
N GLY A 251 0.13 -4.66 -18.94
CA GLY A 251 1.33 -3.86 -19.16
C GLY A 251 2.25 -4.36 -20.25
N CYS A 252 1.97 -5.50 -20.88
CA CYS A 252 2.86 -6.08 -21.88
C CYS A 252 2.54 -5.54 -23.28
N SER A 253 3.49 -4.88 -23.92
CA SER A 253 3.34 -4.28 -25.25
C SER A 253 3.79 -5.19 -26.39
N PHE A 254 4.72 -6.12 -26.12
CA PHE A 254 5.23 -7.12 -27.04
C PHE A 254 5.74 -8.35 -26.26
N PRO A 255 5.80 -9.55 -26.86
CA PRO A 255 6.32 -10.74 -26.18
C PRO A 255 7.73 -10.50 -25.62
N GLY A 256 7.89 -10.68 -24.31
CA GLY A 256 9.15 -10.39 -23.59
C GLY A 256 9.28 -8.97 -23.03
N ASP A 257 8.23 -8.14 -23.09
CA ASP A 257 8.17 -6.81 -22.44
C ASP A 257 8.07 -6.94 -20.90
N PHE A 258 9.17 -7.37 -20.27
CA PHE A 258 9.26 -7.51 -18.81
C PHE A 258 9.14 -6.15 -18.11
N GLN A 259 9.68 -5.07 -18.68
CA GLN A 259 9.54 -3.72 -18.14
C GLN A 259 8.06 -3.34 -18.01
N GLY A 260 7.29 -3.51 -19.10
CA GLY A 260 5.88 -3.20 -19.14
C GLY A 260 5.07 -4.05 -18.15
N ALA A 261 5.30 -5.37 -18.14
CA ALA A 261 4.62 -6.30 -17.24
C ALA A 261 4.95 -6.07 -15.75
N ALA A 262 6.16 -5.60 -15.42
CA ALA A 262 6.61 -5.30 -14.06
C ALA A 262 6.14 -3.95 -13.54
N SER A 263 5.95 -2.95 -14.42
CA SER A 263 5.76 -1.56 -13.98
C SER A 263 4.47 -0.90 -14.40
N SER A 264 3.65 -1.53 -15.24
CA SER A 264 2.31 -1.03 -15.53
C SER A 264 1.38 -1.28 -14.35
N VAL A 265 0.48 -0.32 -14.10
CA VAL A 265 -0.53 -0.44 -13.04
C VAL A 265 -1.41 -1.63 -13.37
N SER A 266 -1.41 -2.61 -12.48
CA SER A 266 -2.27 -3.78 -12.56
C SER A 266 -2.47 -4.31 -11.15
N GLN A 267 -3.34 -5.30 -10.99
CA GLN A 267 -3.54 -5.95 -9.68
C GLN A 267 -2.27 -6.59 -9.09
N TYR A 268 -1.20 -6.75 -9.88
CA TYR A 268 0.06 -7.39 -9.47
C TYR A 268 1.21 -6.42 -9.19
N ASN A 269 1.05 -5.13 -9.49
CA ASN A 269 2.11 -4.14 -9.31
C ASN A 269 1.58 -2.89 -8.58
N ILE A 270 0.56 -3.09 -7.73
CA ILE A 270 -0.13 -2.01 -7.01
C ILE A 270 0.83 -1.35 -6.01
N TRP A 271 1.66 -2.16 -5.34
CA TRP A 271 2.62 -1.62 -4.40
C TRP A 271 3.71 -0.86 -5.16
N ASP A 272 4.19 -1.30 -6.34
CA ASP A 272 5.09 -0.47 -7.15
C ASP A 272 4.46 0.91 -7.46
N GLU A 273 3.20 0.98 -7.87
CA GLU A 273 2.54 2.27 -8.10
C GLU A 273 2.44 3.13 -6.84
N TYR A 274 1.86 2.57 -5.77
CA TYR A 274 1.63 3.26 -4.51
C TYR A 274 2.96 3.73 -3.87
N LEU A 275 3.97 2.85 -3.86
CA LEU A 275 5.28 3.13 -3.29
C LEU A 275 6.05 4.16 -4.13
N THR A 276 5.94 4.11 -5.45
CA THR A 276 6.66 5.02 -6.34
C THR A 276 6.02 6.41 -6.36
N GLN A 277 4.71 6.55 -6.13
CA GLN A 277 4.00 7.84 -6.16
C GLN A 277 3.83 8.50 -4.78
N ILE A 278 3.63 7.74 -3.70
CA ILE A 278 3.22 8.29 -2.40
C ILE A 278 4.31 8.17 -1.34
N SER A 279 5.00 7.02 -1.27
CA SER A 279 5.87 6.71 -0.12
C SER A 279 7.35 6.49 -0.43
N GLY A 280 7.75 6.79 -1.66
CA GLY A 280 9.13 6.97 -2.10
C GLY A 280 10.11 5.84 -1.83
N LEU A 281 9.74 4.61 -2.18
CA LEU A 281 10.76 3.61 -2.47
C LEU A 281 11.27 3.87 -3.90
N THR A 282 12.54 4.22 -3.98
CA THR A 282 13.19 4.78 -5.15
C THR A 282 13.77 3.69 -6.01
N SER A 283 13.85 3.94 -7.31
CA SER A 283 14.46 2.99 -8.24
C SER A 283 15.96 2.84 -8.03
N CYS A 284 16.60 3.73 -7.26
CA CYS A 284 18.06 3.85 -7.16
C CYS A 284 18.65 3.26 -5.87
N PHE A 285 18.00 2.25 -5.29
CA PHE A 285 18.40 1.68 -4.01
C PHE A 285 19.79 1.01 -4.02
N LEU A 286 20.33 0.65 -5.19
CA LEU A 286 21.72 0.15 -5.37
C LEU A 286 22.81 1.24 -5.47
N ARG A 287 22.48 2.51 -5.21
CA ARG A 287 23.48 3.57 -5.13
C ARG A 287 24.57 3.21 -4.10
N PRO A 288 25.87 3.26 -4.46
CA PRO A 288 26.95 2.86 -3.55
C PRO A 288 27.00 3.71 -2.27
N ASP A 289 26.67 5.00 -2.35
CA ASP A 289 26.70 5.91 -1.21
C ASP A 289 25.57 5.67 -0.20
N LEU A 290 24.60 4.81 -0.53
CA LEU A 290 23.51 4.42 0.37
C LEU A 290 23.85 3.16 1.19
N ALA A 291 24.94 2.45 0.89
CA ALA A 291 25.23 1.14 1.47
C ALA A 291 25.43 1.16 3.00
N SER A 292 25.75 2.33 3.59
CA SER A 292 25.88 2.48 5.05
C SER A 292 24.56 2.75 5.77
N ASP A 293 23.49 3.08 5.04
CA ASP A 293 22.16 3.25 5.62
C ASP A 293 21.49 1.88 5.74
N GLU A 294 21.04 1.52 6.95
CA GLU A 294 20.51 0.18 7.26
C GLU A 294 19.34 -0.23 6.34
N ARG A 295 18.47 0.72 5.97
CA ARG A 295 17.33 0.44 5.09
C ARG A 295 17.83 0.09 3.69
N TYR A 296 18.78 0.84 3.14
CA TYR A 296 19.30 0.58 1.79
C TYR A 296 20.22 -0.63 1.77
N ALA A 297 21.04 -0.84 2.80
CA ALA A 297 21.85 -2.04 2.96
C ALA A 297 20.98 -3.31 2.92
N LYS A 298 19.82 -3.29 3.60
CA LYS A 298 18.84 -4.39 3.55
C LYS A 298 18.29 -4.59 2.12
N LEU A 299 17.89 -3.52 1.43
CA LEU A 299 17.40 -3.61 0.04
C LEU A 299 18.47 -4.15 -0.93
N GLN A 300 19.71 -3.70 -0.80
CA GLN A 300 20.85 -4.15 -1.58
C GLN A 300 21.17 -5.63 -1.31
N ALA A 301 21.08 -6.07 -0.06
CA ALA A 301 21.26 -7.47 0.31
C ALA A 301 20.14 -8.38 -0.24
N MET A 302 18.88 -7.92 -0.20
CA MET A 302 17.75 -8.62 -0.82
C MET A 302 17.93 -8.74 -2.33
N TYR A 303 18.38 -7.66 -2.99
CA TYR A 303 18.71 -7.67 -4.42
C TYR A 303 19.79 -8.71 -4.73
N ALA A 304 20.92 -8.66 -4.01
CA ALA A 304 22.03 -9.59 -4.24
C ALA A 304 21.63 -11.06 -4.02
N GLN A 305 20.75 -11.34 -3.07
CA GLN A 305 20.25 -12.69 -2.81
C GLN A 305 19.37 -13.22 -3.96
N SER A 306 18.49 -12.39 -4.51
CA SER A 306 17.52 -12.82 -5.53
C SER A 306 18.07 -12.76 -6.96
N LEU A 307 19.11 -11.94 -7.21
CA LEU A 307 19.63 -11.66 -8.53
C LEU A 307 19.94 -12.91 -9.38
N PRO A 308 20.72 -13.92 -8.91
CA PRO A 308 21.10 -15.05 -9.75
C PRO A 308 19.89 -15.86 -10.24
N ASP A 309 18.87 -16.02 -9.39
CA ASP A 309 17.66 -16.75 -9.75
C ASP A 309 16.76 -15.94 -10.67
N VAL A 310 16.63 -14.64 -10.44
CA VAL A 310 15.80 -13.77 -11.30
C VAL A 310 16.38 -13.67 -12.71
N GLU A 311 17.71 -13.60 -12.87
CA GLU A 311 18.33 -13.66 -14.20
C GLU A 311 18.00 -14.96 -14.93
N ARG A 312 18.10 -16.10 -14.24
CA ARG A 312 17.72 -17.43 -14.77
C ARG A 312 16.25 -17.50 -15.14
N ILE A 313 15.36 -16.97 -14.30
CA ILE A 313 13.92 -16.93 -14.58
C ILE A 313 13.65 -16.14 -15.86
N LEU A 314 14.24 -14.94 -16.00
CA LEU A 314 13.91 -14.03 -17.09
C LEU A 314 14.57 -14.41 -18.42
N PHE A 315 15.82 -14.87 -18.38
CA PHE A 315 16.66 -15.01 -19.57
C PHE A 315 17.24 -16.41 -19.80
N GLY A 316 17.04 -17.32 -18.85
CA GLY A 316 17.41 -18.72 -18.96
C GLY A 316 16.37 -19.57 -19.69
N ASP A 317 16.60 -20.88 -19.70
CA ASP A 317 15.75 -21.87 -20.35
C ASP A 317 14.86 -22.66 -19.35
N ASP A 318 14.21 -23.71 -19.84
CA ASP A 318 13.35 -24.57 -19.01
C ASP A 318 14.13 -25.39 -17.97
N ALA A 319 15.42 -25.67 -18.21
CA ALA A 319 16.29 -26.34 -17.23
C ALA A 319 16.69 -25.37 -16.11
N ASP A 320 16.92 -24.09 -16.44
CA ASP A 320 17.11 -23.03 -15.46
C ASP A 320 15.88 -22.88 -14.55
N LEU A 321 14.67 -22.88 -15.11
CA LEU A 321 13.43 -22.82 -14.31
C LEU A 321 13.32 -23.99 -13.34
N ARG A 322 13.64 -25.21 -13.76
CA ARG A 322 13.65 -26.40 -12.87
C ARG A 322 14.75 -26.33 -11.81
N THR A 323 15.83 -25.63 -12.09
CA THR A 323 16.91 -25.41 -11.12
C THR A 323 16.49 -24.43 -10.04
N VAL A 324 15.82 -23.34 -10.42
CA VAL A 324 15.31 -22.32 -9.47
C VAL A 324 14.12 -22.86 -8.67
N PHE A 325 13.23 -23.61 -9.31
CA PHE A 325 12.03 -24.19 -8.71
C PHE A 325 12.07 -25.73 -8.79
N PRO A 326 12.90 -26.38 -7.93
CA PRO A 326 12.98 -27.83 -7.91
C PRO A 326 11.63 -28.45 -7.55
N GLU A 327 11.40 -29.70 -7.94
CA GLU A 327 10.19 -30.49 -7.60
C GLU A 327 8.87 -29.98 -8.22
N ASN A 328 8.85 -28.80 -8.84
CA ASN A 328 7.69 -28.29 -9.57
C ASN A 328 7.66 -28.77 -11.03
N SER A 329 6.44 -29.04 -11.54
CA SER A 329 6.27 -29.38 -12.95
C SER A 329 6.45 -28.15 -13.84
N LEU A 330 7.14 -28.32 -14.97
CA LEU A 330 7.36 -27.21 -15.91
C LEU A 330 6.04 -26.63 -16.46
N ALA A 331 5.03 -27.48 -16.65
CA ALA A 331 3.71 -27.06 -17.11
C ALA A 331 3.01 -26.15 -16.08
N ASP A 332 3.10 -26.48 -14.79
CA ASP A 332 2.60 -25.61 -13.72
C ASP A 332 3.40 -24.30 -13.66
N LEU A 333 4.74 -24.37 -13.72
CA LEU A 333 5.61 -23.19 -13.66
C LEU A 333 5.34 -22.20 -14.79
N THR A 334 5.18 -22.68 -16.02
CA THR A 334 4.98 -21.83 -17.21
C THR A 334 3.55 -21.31 -17.37
N SER A 335 2.57 -21.98 -16.74
CA SER A 335 1.17 -21.53 -16.73
C SER A 335 0.82 -20.67 -15.50
N MET A 336 1.72 -20.55 -14.53
CA MET A 336 1.57 -19.68 -13.36
C MET A 336 1.75 -18.21 -13.75
N ARG A 337 0.66 -17.45 -13.76
CA ARG A 337 0.66 -16.01 -14.05
C ARG A 337 0.14 -15.18 -12.89
N HIS A 338 -0.64 -15.81 -12.01
CA HIS A 338 -1.37 -15.14 -10.94
C HIS A 338 -0.74 -15.51 -9.61
N TYR A 339 -0.72 -14.55 -8.69
CA TYR A 339 -0.49 -14.85 -7.30
C TYR A 339 -1.47 -14.03 -6.45
N TYR A 340 -1.84 -14.59 -5.31
CA TYR A 340 -2.79 -14.02 -4.37
C TYR A 340 -2.12 -13.82 -3.01
N HIS A 341 -2.19 -12.62 -2.46
CA HIS A 341 -1.69 -12.30 -1.12
C HIS A 341 -2.84 -12.10 -0.15
N ALA A 342 -3.12 -13.11 0.68
CA ALA A 342 -4.23 -13.07 1.62
C ALA A 342 -4.17 -11.88 2.61
N PRO A 343 -2.99 -11.54 3.17
CA PRO A 343 -2.88 -10.42 4.11
C PRO A 343 -3.28 -9.07 3.50
N ALA A 344 -3.08 -8.88 2.20
CA ALA A 344 -3.41 -7.65 1.49
C ALA A 344 -4.91 -7.50 1.16
N MET A 345 -5.71 -8.56 1.35
CA MET A 345 -7.12 -8.54 0.97
C MET A 345 -8.02 -7.85 1.99
N GLY A 346 -9.20 -7.44 1.50
CA GLY A 346 -10.24 -6.84 2.33
C GLY A 346 -10.55 -7.66 3.58
N LYS A 347 -10.43 -7.03 4.75
CA LYS A 347 -10.62 -7.66 6.06
C LYS A 347 -12.09 -7.87 6.37
N CYS A 348 -12.41 -9.06 6.87
CA CYS A 348 -13.76 -9.50 7.21
C CYS A 348 -13.87 -9.85 8.69
N PHE A 349 -15.07 -9.66 9.26
CA PHE A 349 -15.36 -9.95 10.66
C PHE A 349 -16.71 -10.69 10.79
N PRO A 350 -16.86 -11.89 10.19
CA PRO A 350 -18.14 -12.60 10.14
C PRO A 350 -18.66 -13.05 11.52
N ASN A 351 -17.78 -13.13 12.52
CA ASN A 351 -18.14 -13.48 13.89
C ASN A 351 -18.50 -12.24 14.74
N HIS A 352 -18.63 -11.07 14.12
CA HIS A 352 -19.03 -9.84 14.79
C HIS A 352 -20.27 -9.27 14.11
N ASP A 353 -21.31 -9.06 14.91
CA ASP A 353 -22.56 -8.53 14.41
C ASP A 353 -22.44 -7.04 14.07
N ARG A 354 -23.09 -6.67 12.96
CA ARG A 354 -23.35 -5.27 12.57
C ARG A 354 -22.09 -4.41 12.43
N VAL A 355 -21.00 -5.00 11.96
CA VAL A 355 -19.76 -4.29 11.64
C VAL A 355 -19.81 -3.74 10.22
N GLU A 356 -19.62 -2.43 10.07
CA GLU A 356 -19.60 -1.77 8.77
C GLU A 356 -18.33 -0.93 8.56
N TYR A 357 -17.84 -0.90 7.32
CA TYR A 357 -16.76 0.00 6.91
C TYR A 357 -17.34 1.32 6.41
N MET A 358 -17.03 2.40 7.11
CA MET A 358 -17.41 3.76 6.74
C MET A 358 -16.31 4.35 5.85
N SER A 359 -16.51 4.33 4.53
CA SER A 359 -15.64 5.06 3.60
C SER A 359 -15.72 6.57 3.85
N GLY A 360 -16.88 7.07 4.25
CA GLY A 360 -17.09 8.43 4.71
C GLY A 360 -18.53 8.67 5.13
N ALA A 361 -18.72 9.15 6.34
CA ALA A 361 -20.01 9.44 6.95
C ALA A 361 -19.89 10.64 7.90
N VAL A 362 -21.04 11.25 8.19
CA VAL A 362 -21.18 12.25 9.25
C VAL A 362 -21.84 11.58 10.44
N ALA A 363 -21.35 11.84 11.64
CA ALA A 363 -22.06 11.58 12.87
C ALA A 363 -22.44 12.90 13.56
N ARG A 364 -23.60 12.94 14.22
CA ARG A 364 -24.18 14.15 14.83
C ARG A 364 -24.47 13.98 16.31
N LYS A 365 -24.22 15.03 17.09
CA LYS A 365 -24.70 15.22 18.46
C LYS A 365 -25.14 16.68 18.65
N GLY A 366 -26.44 16.94 18.57
CA GLY A 366 -26.93 18.33 18.52
C GLY A 366 -26.37 19.06 17.29
N ASP A 367 -25.68 20.18 17.53
CA ASP A 367 -25.01 20.97 16.49
C ASP A 367 -23.53 20.57 16.26
N ASP A 368 -23.02 19.61 17.03
CA ASP A 368 -21.67 19.08 16.84
C ASP A 368 -21.68 17.93 15.82
N PHE A 369 -20.71 17.97 14.90
CA PHE A 369 -20.58 17.00 13.81
C PHE A 369 -19.19 16.39 13.80
N ALA A 370 -19.14 15.08 13.64
CA ALA A 370 -17.91 14.29 13.51
C ALA A 370 -17.84 13.65 12.12
N LEU A 371 -16.73 13.83 11.43
CA LEU A 371 -16.37 13.04 10.25
C LEU A 371 -15.92 11.64 10.67
N ILE A 372 -16.58 10.60 10.16
CA ILE A 372 -16.17 9.20 10.28
C ILE A 372 -15.72 8.73 8.90
N ALA A 373 -14.41 8.52 8.71
CA ALA A 373 -13.86 8.18 7.41
C ALA A 373 -12.80 7.08 7.52
N ASN A 374 -12.76 6.19 6.53
CA ASN A 374 -11.86 5.03 6.48
C ASN A 374 -11.84 4.20 7.78
N THR A 375 -12.97 4.13 8.47
CA THR A 375 -13.08 3.56 9.82
C THR A 375 -14.12 2.46 9.82
N ARG A 376 -13.89 1.38 10.59
CA ARG A 376 -14.94 0.40 10.85
C ARG A 376 -15.69 0.79 12.12
N ILE A 377 -17.00 0.59 12.11
CA ILE A 377 -17.85 0.83 13.27
C ILE A 377 -18.66 -0.43 13.56
N GLN A 378 -18.97 -0.66 14.84
CA GLN A 378 -20.07 -1.53 15.22
C GLN A 378 -21.34 -0.68 15.33
N VAL A 379 -22.37 -1.03 14.58
CA VAL A 379 -23.61 -0.26 14.52
C VAL A 379 -24.55 -0.69 15.65
N GLY A 380 -24.91 0.27 16.49
CA GLY A 380 -25.84 0.14 17.61
C GLY A 380 -27.31 0.40 17.24
N ALA A 381 -28.13 0.76 18.22
CA ALA A 381 -29.56 1.01 18.00
C ALA A 381 -29.80 2.21 17.06
N LYS A 382 -30.87 2.14 16.26
CA LYS A 382 -31.33 3.28 15.47
C LYS A 382 -32.00 4.30 16.39
N SER A 383 -31.72 5.59 16.18
CA SER A 383 -32.40 6.69 16.86
C SER A 383 -32.59 7.84 15.87
N GLY A 384 -33.84 8.21 15.61
CA GLY A 384 -34.19 9.24 14.64
C GLY A 384 -33.62 8.94 13.24
N ASP A 385 -32.82 9.87 12.73
CA ASP A 385 -32.17 9.84 11.42
C ASP A 385 -30.77 9.19 11.43
N GLY A 386 -30.34 8.61 12.56
CA GLY A 386 -29.03 7.99 12.69
C GLY A 386 -29.00 6.70 13.50
N TYR A 387 -27.79 6.18 13.68
CA TYR A 387 -27.52 5.01 14.51
C TYR A 387 -26.47 5.35 15.57
N ALA A 388 -26.65 4.83 16.78
CA ALA A 388 -25.54 4.75 17.73
C ALA A 388 -24.43 3.89 17.13
N PHE A 389 -23.19 4.13 17.50
CA PHE A 389 -22.06 3.35 17.01
C PHE A 389 -20.88 3.41 17.97
N GLU A 390 -20.03 2.40 17.89
CA GLU A 390 -18.71 2.38 18.53
C GLU A 390 -17.66 2.12 17.46
N GLU A 391 -16.44 2.62 17.65
CA GLU A 391 -15.35 2.30 16.74
C GLU A 391 -14.98 0.84 16.86
N PHE A 392 -14.94 0.15 15.72
CA PHE A 392 -14.46 -1.21 15.60
C PHE A 392 -13.00 -1.16 15.16
N ARG A 393 -12.09 -1.29 16.12
CA ARG A 393 -10.64 -1.29 15.91
C ARG A 393 -10.12 -2.70 15.90
N PHE A 394 -9.06 -2.93 15.14
CA PHE A 394 -8.38 -4.22 15.16
C PHE A 394 -6.88 -4.06 14.94
N GLU A 395 -6.14 -5.05 15.41
CA GLU A 395 -4.70 -5.18 15.27
C GLU A 395 -4.38 -6.53 14.62
N GLU A 396 -3.55 -6.52 13.59
CA GLU A 396 -3.11 -7.74 12.90
C GLU A 396 -1.89 -8.30 13.63
N THR A 397 -2.07 -9.41 14.33
CA THR A 397 -0.95 -10.21 14.87
C THR A 397 -0.51 -11.25 13.83
N PRO A 398 0.53 -12.06 14.05
CA PRO A 398 0.85 -13.14 13.11
C PRO A 398 -0.27 -14.20 13.01
N GLU A 399 -0.96 -14.52 14.11
CA GLU A 399 -1.92 -15.62 14.17
C GLU A 399 -3.37 -15.18 13.95
N ARG A 400 -3.76 -13.98 14.42
CA ARG A 400 -5.16 -13.51 14.40
C ARG A 400 -5.33 -12.00 14.27
N ASP A 401 -6.57 -11.57 14.00
CA ASP A 401 -6.96 -10.18 14.17
C ASP A 401 -7.47 -10.00 15.62
N LEU A 402 -6.85 -9.11 16.39
CA LEU A 402 -7.30 -8.75 17.74
C LEU A 402 -8.25 -7.56 17.64
N VAL A 403 -9.51 -7.74 18.05
CA VAL A 403 -10.56 -6.74 17.93
C VAL A 403 -10.75 -5.98 19.26
N ARG A 404 -10.93 -4.67 19.17
CA ARG A 404 -11.34 -3.78 20.27
C ARG A 404 -12.51 -2.93 19.81
N ILE A 405 -13.53 -2.81 20.64
CA ILE A 405 -14.70 -1.95 20.40
C ILE A 405 -14.61 -0.81 21.42
N GLU A 406 -14.59 0.42 20.93
CA GLU A 406 -14.30 1.61 21.73
C GLU A 406 -15.32 2.72 21.43
N ASP A 407 -16.01 3.24 22.46
CA ASP A 407 -16.84 4.43 22.33
C ASP A 407 -15.98 5.71 22.37
N ASN A 408 -15.35 6.03 21.24
CA ASN A 408 -14.61 7.27 21.05
C ASN A 408 -15.50 8.47 20.63
N TYR A 409 -16.81 8.24 20.42
CA TYR A 409 -17.76 9.27 19.95
C TYR A 409 -19.05 9.28 20.80
N PRO A 410 -18.96 9.45 22.13
CA PRO A 410 -20.08 9.23 23.03
C PRO A 410 -21.27 10.15 22.75
N GLY A 411 -22.40 9.52 22.42
CA GLY A 411 -23.67 10.18 22.11
C GLY A 411 -23.78 10.78 20.71
N PHE A 412 -22.80 10.54 19.83
CA PHE A 412 -22.96 10.84 18.41
C PHE A 412 -23.74 9.73 17.71
N LEU A 413 -24.57 10.11 16.74
CA LEU A 413 -25.31 9.19 15.88
C LEU A 413 -24.79 9.29 14.45
N VAL A 414 -24.34 8.18 13.85
CA VAL A 414 -23.91 8.14 12.45
C VAL A 414 -25.11 8.21 11.51
N ASP A 415 -24.99 8.95 10.41
CA ASP A 415 -26.05 9.15 9.41
C ASP A 415 -26.58 7.82 8.87
N ALA A 416 -27.89 7.58 9.01
CA ALA A 416 -28.53 6.33 8.63
C ALA A 416 -28.42 6.02 7.12
N ARG A 417 -28.22 7.04 6.26
CA ARG A 417 -28.02 6.84 4.81
C ARG A 417 -26.72 6.10 4.50
N LYS A 418 -25.77 6.08 5.44
CA LYS A 418 -24.47 5.42 5.32
C LYS A 418 -24.42 4.01 5.91
N VAL A 419 -25.48 3.60 6.60
CA VAL A 419 -25.59 2.32 7.30
C VAL A 419 -26.44 1.37 6.48
N SER A 420 -25.88 0.22 6.09
CA SER A 420 -26.55 -0.76 5.24
C SER A 420 -27.06 -1.99 5.99
N LEU A 421 -26.45 -2.31 7.14
CA LEU A 421 -26.63 -3.53 7.94
C LEU A 421 -26.58 -4.84 7.13
N ARG A 422 -25.92 -4.82 5.96
CA ARG A 422 -25.79 -6.00 5.12
C ARG A 422 -24.81 -6.97 5.74
N ALA A 423 -25.17 -8.26 5.74
CA ALA A 423 -24.25 -9.31 6.12
C ALA A 423 -22.98 -9.25 5.24
N PRO A 424 -21.79 -9.55 5.82
CA PRO A 424 -20.57 -9.66 5.03
C PRO A 424 -20.76 -10.68 3.89
N GLY A 425 -20.20 -10.38 2.72
CA GLY A 425 -20.12 -11.36 1.62
C GLY A 425 -19.21 -12.54 1.96
N PHE A 426 -18.90 -13.39 0.97
CA PHE A 426 -18.01 -14.54 1.15
C PHE A 426 -16.66 -14.14 1.77
N CYS A 427 -16.43 -14.61 3.00
CA CYS A 427 -15.28 -14.26 3.83
C CYS A 427 -14.69 -15.55 4.44
N PRO A 428 -13.92 -16.32 3.66
CA PRO A 428 -13.30 -17.54 4.16
C PRO A 428 -12.23 -17.26 5.22
N ALA A 429 -11.99 -18.25 6.08
CA ALA A 429 -10.90 -18.22 7.05
C ALA A 429 -9.57 -17.94 6.35
N TYR A 430 -8.77 -17.01 6.87
CA TYR A 430 -7.48 -16.58 6.30
C TYR A 430 -7.53 -16.13 4.82
N GLY A 431 -8.71 -15.97 4.21
CA GLY A 431 -8.80 -15.74 2.77
C GLY A 431 -8.48 -16.96 1.93
N ILE A 432 -8.51 -18.18 2.48
CA ILE A 432 -8.14 -19.40 1.75
C ILE A 432 -9.38 -20.17 1.26
N PRO A 433 -9.44 -20.62 -0.02
CA PRO A 433 -10.52 -21.50 -0.48
C PRO A 433 -10.63 -22.78 0.34
N SER A 434 -11.78 -23.45 0.24
CA SER A 434 -12.03 -24.71 0.92
C SER A 434 -10.98 -25.76 0.55
N GLY A 435 -10.64 -26.64 1.50
CA GLY A 435 -9.67 -27.73 1.30
C GLY A 435 -8.52 -27.71 2.29
N CYS A 436 -8.18 -26.55 2.87
CA CYS A 436 -7.25 -26.50 3.99
C CYS A 436 -7.95 -26.83 5.31
N ARG A 437 -7.48 -27.86 6.03
CA ARG A 437 -7.86 -28.09 7.42
C ARG A 437 -7.04 -27.15 8.32
N SER A 438 -7.44 -25.89 8.39
CA SER A 438 -6.90 -25.00 9.42
C SER A 438 -7.40 -25.45 10.79
N GLY A 439 -6.51 -25.45 11.79
CA GLY A 439 -6.90 -25.59 13.19
C GLY A 439 -7.72 -24.38 13.66
N THR A 440 -7.21 -23.63 14.63
CA THR A 440 -7.90 -22.41 15.08
C THR A 440 -7.93 -21.34 13.99
N VAL A 441 -9.13 -20.84 13.67
CA VAL A 441 -9.32 -19.71 12.74
C VAL A 441 -9.06 -18.41 13.50
N GLY A 442 -8.02 -17.68 13.09
CA GLY A 442 -7.64 -16.40 13.71
C GLY A 442 -8.13 -15.18 12.95
N ARG A 443 -8.49 -15.28 11.67
CA ARG A 443 -8.91 -14.14 10.85
C ARG A 443 -9.71 -14.56 9.63
N TYR A 444 -10.36 -13.58 9.00
CA TYR A 444 -11.11 -13.75 7.76
C TYR A 444 -10.75 -12.66 6.75
N ARG A 445 -10.67 -13.02 5.47
CA ARG A 445 -10.32 -12.11 4.38
C ARG A 445 -11.21 -12.39 3.17
N LYS A 446 -11.44 -11.37 2.35
CA LYS A 446 -12.10 -11.52 1.04
C LYS A 446 -11.17 -12.25 0.07
N THR A 447 -11.76 -12.92 -0.90
CA THR A 447 -11.06 -13.56 -2.02
C THR A 447 -11.54 -12.96 -3.33
N PRO A 448 -10.67 -12.75 -4.33
CA PRO A 448 -11.11 -12.37 -5.66
C PRO A 448 -11.82 -13.56 -6.32
N ASN A 449 -12.75 -13.27 -7.23
CA ASN A 449 -13.57 -14.29 -7.87
C ASN A 449 -12.73 -15.29 -8.68
N TRP A 450 -11.64 -14.83 -9.31
CA TRP A 450 -10.77 -15.66 -10.14
C TRP A 450 -9.93 -16.69 -9.37
N LEU A 451 -9.83 -16.56 -8.05
CA LEU A 451 -8.94 -17.41 -7.24
C LEU A 451 -9.28 -18.91 -7.35
N ASN A 452 -10.57 -19.22 -7.53
CA ASN A 452 -11.07 -20.59 -7.65
C ASN A 452 -11.08 -21.11 -9.10
N ASP A 453 -10.77 -20.26 -10.09
CA ASP A 453 -10.77 -20.64 -11.51
C ASP A 453 -9.47 -21.33 -11.92
N GLY A 454 -8.43 -21.24 -11.08
CA GLY A 454 -7.12 -21.84 -11.31
C GLY A 454 -6.73 -22.89 -10.28
N LYS A 455 -5.56 -23.50 -10.49
CA LYS A 455 -4.91 -24.47 -9.61
C LYS A 455 -3.92 -23.75 -8.68
N PRO A 456 -4.15 -23.72 -7.35
CA PRO A 456 -3.14 -23.27 -6.40
C PRO A 456 -1.90 -24.16 -6.47
N LEU A 457 -0.72 -23.56 -6.49
CA LEU A 457 0.57 -24.27 -6.54
C LEU A 457 1.34 -24.07 -5.24
N GLY A 458 1.91 -25.14 -4.70
CA GLY A 458 3.05 -25.05 -3.78
C GLY A 458 4.32 -24.99 -4.62
N ILE A 459 5.05 -23.88 -4.53
CA ILE A 459 6.29 -23.66 -5.29
C ILE A 459 7.47 -23.84 -4.34
N THR A 460 8.33 -24.79 -4.66
CA THR A 460 9.51 -25.12 -3.86
C THR A 460 10.70 -24.33 -4.38
N CYS A 461 11.42 -23.68 -3.47
CA CYS A 461 12.67 -22.98 -3.78
C CYS A 461 13.79 -23.48 -2.86
N ARG A 462 15.03 -23.45 -3.35
CA ARG A 462 16.24 -23.73 -2.55
C ARG A 462 17.14 -22.50 -2.51
N LEU A 463 17.13 -21.78 -1.39
CA LEU A 463 17.67 -20.42 -1.28
C LEU A 463 18.55 -20.27 -0.03
N SER A 464 19.53 -19.36 -0.08
CA SER A 464 20.27 -18.96 1.13
C SER A 464 19.35 -18.20 2.08
N ASP A 465 19.26 -18.59 3.34
CA ASP A 465 18.52 -17.89 4.39
C ASP A 465 19.46 -17.08 5.27
N ARG A 466 19.31 -15.76 5.25
CA ARG A 466 20.07 -14.79 6.06
C ARG A 466 19.19 -14.05 7.08
N GLY A 467 17.94 -14.47 7.25
CA GLY A 467 16.97 -13.87 8.15
C GLY A 467 16.42 -12.50 7.68
N GLU A 468 15.51 -11.96 8.48
CA GLU A 468 14.75 -10.73 8.17
C GLU A 468 15.62 -9.47 8.12
N SER A 469 16.73 -9.45 8.87
CA SER A 469 17.68 -8.32 8.85
C SER A 469 18.67 -8.39 7.68
N CYS A 470 18.74 -9.52 6.97
CA CYS A 470 19.78 -9.81 5.97
C CYS A 470 21.22 -9.91 6.50
N GLN A 471 21.45 -9.83 7.81
CA GLN A 471 22.79 -9.85 8.40
C GLN A 471 23.23 -11.25 8.85
N GLY A 472 22.38 -12.28 8.69
CA GLY A 472 22.73 -13.66 9.05
C GLY A 472 23.79 -14.26 8.12
N GLY A 473 24.52 -15.27 8.64
CA GLY A 473 25.62 -15.95 7.95
C GLY A 473 25.24 -16.75 6.69
N GLY A 474 23.94 -16.95 6.43
CA GLY A 474 23.46 -17.64 5.23
C GLY A 474 23.51 -19.16 5.38
N ALA A 475 22.35 -19.81 5.44
CA ALA A 475 22.24 -21.26 5.31
C ALA A 475 21.28 -21.62 4.19
N THR A 476 21.66 -22.50 3.28
CA THR A 476 20.74 -22.96 2.23
C THR A 476 19.56 -23.70 2.86
N LYS A 477 18.34 -23.26 2.56
CA LYS A 477 17.10 -23.91 2.98
C LYS A 477 16.22 -24.20 1.78
N THR A 478 15.53 -25.32 1.85
CA THR A 478 14.39 -25.60 0.97
C THR A 478 13.13 -25.10 1.65
N VAL A 479 12.34 -24.30 0.93
CA VAL A 479 11.07 -23.77 1.41
C VAL A 479 10.01 -23.97 0.34
N GLU A 480 8.78 -24.21 0.77
CA GLU A 480 7.60 -24.19 -0.10
C GLU A 480 6.83 -22.90 0.18
N VAL A 481 6.46 -22.18 -0.89
CA VAL A 481 5.56 -21.02 -0.85
C VAL A 481 4.29 -21.37 -1.61
N GLY A 482 3.13 -21.14 -1.00
CA GLY A 482 1.84 -21.41 -1.61
C GLY A 482 1.25 -22.76 -1.25
N GLY A 483 0.53 -23.33 -2.21
CA GLY A 483 -0.34 -24.48 -1.98
C GLY A 483 -1.65 -24.06 -1.31
N VAL A 484 -2.42 -25.07 -0.88
CA VAL A 484 -3.81 -24.87 -0.45
C VAL A 484 -3.91 -24.15 0.91
N CYS A 485 -2.90 -24.31 1.76
CA CYS A 485 -2.92 -23.87 3.15
C CYS A 485 -2.07 -22.63 3.46
N ASP A 486 -1.30 -22.12 2.50
CA ASP A 486 -0.50 -20.92 2.72
C ASP A 486 -1.39 -19.69 2.90
N LYS A 487 -1.14 -18.97 3.99
CA LYS A 487 -1.92 -17.81 4.45
C LYS A 487 -1.32 -16.49 3.99
N GLU A 488 -0.16 -16.52 3.35
CA GLU A 488 0.67 -15.37 3.02
C GLU A 488 0.65 -15.09 1.51
N MET A 489 1.05 -16.07 0.69
CA MET A 489 1.11 -15.95 -0.76
C MET A 489 0.71 -17.25 -1.42
N ARG A 490 -0.08 -17.17 -2.50
CA ARG A 490 -0.46 -18.33 -3.30
C ARG A 490 -0.31 -18.09 -4.79
N PRO A 491 0.68 -18.74 -5.43
CA PRO A 491 0.76 -18.84 -6.87
C PRO A 491 -0.41 -19.66 -7.42
N VAL A 492 -0.97 -19.24 -8.55
CA VAL A 492 -2.10 -19.91 -9.19
C VAL A 492 -1.82 -20.05 -10.69
N ALA A 493 -1.94 -21.29 -11.18
CA ALA A 493 -1.83 -21.65 -12.58
C ALA A 493 -3.20 -21.86 -13.23
N GLY A 494 -3.27 -21.67 -14.55
CA GLY A 494 -4.43 -22.08 -15.35
C GLY A 494 -5.68 -21.20 -15.23
N VAL A 495 -5.59 -20.02 -14.61
CA VAL A 495 -6.64 -19.00 -14.65
C VAL A 495 -6.79 -18.53 -16.10
N ARG A 496 -8.03 -18.45 -16.60
CA ARG A 496 -8.35 -18.14 -18.01
C ARG A 496 -8.61 -16.67 -18.26
#